data_AF-A0A954KAM2-F1
#
_entry.id   AF-A0A954KAM2-F1
#
_cell.length_a   1.000
_cell.length_b   1.000
_cell.length_c   1.000
_cell.angle_alpha   90.00
_cell.angle_beta   90.00
_cell.angle_gamma   90.00
#
_symmetry.space_group_name_H-M   'P 1'
#
loop_
_entity.id
_entity.type
_entity.pdbx_description
1 polymer ?
#
loop_
_entity_poly.entity_id
_entity_poly.type
_entity_poly.pdbx_seq_one_letter_code
_entity_poly.pdbx_strand_id
1 'polypeptide(L)'
;MQFYEQHYERYYLREYIGMWYPNILRAVLFWVLIKLNLKQLKRMPFPVFRSIQDNLMELDQVPVIYQAEVQAELNLLASYGFVEPLLTGVVSGSRLNELKLTGVGIISRHQKGDSAVSVILDFYDAQVTRRPYFIITFLNDLTGDITSSNGRFMCYSDPGGDIAYYPKVCFEELVEIHNQRIRGLNRNCLIINDNWELIKLSDERFVKSVDELISRGILKFMYSQ
;
A
#
# COMPACT_ATOMS: atom_id res chain seq x y z
N MET A 1 12.86 -13.82 1.37
CA MET A 1 11.67 -13.36 0.62
C MET A 1 10.74 -14.55 0.39
N GLN A 2 9.42 -14.37 0.38
CA GLN A 2 8.47 -15.47 0.18
C GLN A 2 7.60 -15.22 -1.06
N PHE A 3 7.29 -16.27 -1.81
CA PHE A 3 6.45 -16.17 -3.00
C PHE A 3 5.06 -16.77 -2.74
N TYR A 4 4.04 -16.01 -3.13
CA TYR A 4 2.64 -16.37 -2.92
C TYR A 4 1.87 -16.33 -4.24
N GLU A 5 0.89 -17.22 -4.39
CA GLU A 5 -0.16 -17.10 -5.39
C GLU A 5 -1.40 -16.44 -4.80
N GLN A 6 -2.03 -15.57 -5.59
CA GLN A 6 -3.29 -14.96 -5.21
C GLN A 6 -4.50 -15.70 -5.80
N HIS A 7 -5.38 -16.11 -4.90
CA HIS A 7 -6.62 -16.81 -5.18
C HIS A 7 -7.81 -15.84 -5.19
N TYR A 8 -7.98 -15.15 -6.31
CA TYR A 8 -9.05 -14.15 -6.48
C TYR A 8 -10.46 -14.70 -6.25
N GLU A 9 -10.68 -15.99 -6.47
CA GLU A 9 -11.95 -16.64 -6.22
C GLU A 9 -12.34 -16.66 -4.73
N ARG A 10 -11.40 -16.40 -3.81
CA ARG A 10 -11.66 -16.38 -2.37
C ARG A 10 -12.19 -15.05 -1.86
N TYR A 11 -12.11 -13.97 -2.66
CA TYR A 11 -12.70 -12.69 -2.31
C TYR A 11 -14.24 -12.73 -2.35
N TYR A 12 -14.86 -12.02 -1.40
CA TYR A 12 -16.27 -11.67 -1.48
C TYR A 12 -16.51 -10.66 -2.62
N LEU A 13 -17.74 -10.59 -3.13
CA LEU A 13 -18.07 -9.72 -4.26
C LEU A 13 -17.74 -8.25 -3.98
N ARG A 14 -18.07 -7.75 -2.78
CA ARG A 14 -17.76 -6.37 -2.38
C ARG A 14 -16.26 -6.09 -2.46
N GLU A 15 -15.45 -7.03 -2.00
CA GLU A 15 -14.01 -6.89 -2.03
C GLU A 15 -13.50 -6.91 -3.46
N TYR A 16 -13.96 -7.89 -4.24
CA TYR A 16 -13.55 -8.02 -5.63
C TYR A 16 -13.89 -6.77 -6.46
N ILE A 17 -15.10 -6.21 -6.31
CA ILE A 17 -15.49 -4.99 -7.01
C ILE A 17 -14.60 -3.79 -6.63
N GLY A 18 -14.21 -3.68 -5.36
CA GLY A 18 -13.32 -2.62 -4.88
C GLY A 18 -12.01 -2.55 -5.67
N MET A 19 -11.45 -3.71 -6.03
CA MET A 19 -10.19 -3.83 -6.78
C MET A 19 -10.30 -3.41 -8.26
N TRP A 20 -11.51 -3.33 -8.81
CA TRP A 20 -11.74 -3.17 -10.26
C TRP A 20 -12.40 -1.85 -10.65
N TYR A 21 -12.59 -0.93 -9.71
CA TYR A 21 -13.14 0.39 -10.01
C TYR A 21 -12.29 1.13 -11.08
N PRO A 22 -12.89 1.86 -12.05
CA PRO A 22 -14.32 2.18 -12.22
C PRO A 22 -15.14 1.09 -12.87
N ASN A 23 -14.50 0.02 -13.31
CA ASN A 23 -15.08 -1.01 -14.16
C ASN A 23 -15.91 -2.02 -13.35
N ILE A 24 -16.82 -1.53 -12.50
CA ILE A 24 -17.65 -2.31 -11.57
C ILE A 24 -18.44 -3.40 -12.31
N LEU A 25 -19.09 -3.05 -13.42
CA LEU A 25 -19.89 -4.02 -14.17
C LEU A 25 -19.04 -5.17 -14.72
N ARG A 26 -17.85 -4.85 -15.25
CA ARG A 26 -16.88 -5.84 -15.71
C ARG A 26 -16.36 -6.70 -14.54
N ALA A 27 -16.17 -6.09 -13.37
CA ALA A 27 -15.76 -6.79 -12.16
C ALA A 27 -16.81 -7.82 -11.72
N VAL A 28 -18.08 -7.42 -11.65
CA VAL A 28 -19.20 -8.31 -11.29
C VAL A 28 -19.27 -9.48 -12.26
N LEU A 29 -19.23 -9.21 -13.57
CA LEU A 29 -19.25 -10.25 -14.59
C LEU A 29 -18.08 -11.23 -14.43
N PHE A 30 -16.85 -10.74 -14.28
CA PHE A 30 -15.71 -11.63 -14.09
C PHE A 30 -15.77 -12.41 -12.79
N TRP A 31 -16.22 -11.79 -11.69
CA TRP A 31 -16.36 -12.49 -10.42
C TRP A 31 -17.34 -13.66 -10.54
N VAL A 32 -18.50 -13.45 -11.18
CA VAL A 32 -19.46 -14.52 -11.44
C VAL A 32 -18.84 -15.63 -12.29
N LEU A 33 -18.16 -15.27 -13.38
CA LEU A 33 -17.50 -16.26 -14.25
C LEU A 33 -16.40 -17.06 -13.51
N ILE A 34 -15.65 -16.43 -12.62
CA ILE A 34 -14.63 -17.08 -11.78
C ILE A 34 -15.31 -18.04 -10.78
N LYS A 35 -16.38 -17.59 -10.10
CA LYS A 35 -17.11 -18.42 -9.12
C LYS A 35 -17.79 -19.63 -9.76
N LEU A 36 -18.28 -19.49 -10.99
CA LEU A 36 -18.86 -20.57 -11.77
C LEU A 36 -17.80 -21.44 -12.47
N ASN A 37 -16.50 -21.16 -12.27
CA ASN A 37 -15.38 -21.85 -12.93
C ASN A 37 -15.43 -21.80 -14.47
N LEU A 38 -16.13 -20.81 -15.04
CA LEU A 38 -16.19 -20.55 -16.48
C LEU A 38 -15.00 -19.73 -16.97
N LYS A 39 -14.31 -19.04 -16.06
CA LYS A 39 -13.07 -18.32 -16.33
C LYS A 39 -12.02 -18.65 -15.27
N GLN A 40 -10.91 -19.26 -15.71
CA GLN A 40 -9.75 -19.45 -14.86
C GLN A 40 -8.79 -18.27 -14.98
N LEU A 41 -8.37 -17.72 -13.85
CA LEU A 41 -7.31 -16.71 -13.81
C LEU A 41 -5.97 -17.42 -13.75
N LYS A 42 -5.04 -17.02 -14.63
CA LYS A 42 -3.66 -17.48 -14.56
C LYS A 42 -3.04 -16.92 -13.28
N ARG A 43 -2.77 -17.80 -12.31
CA ARG A 43 -2.08 -17.44 -11.07
C ARG A 43 -0.60 -17.44 -11.36
N MET A 44 0.07 -16.36 -11.00
CA MET A 44 1.52 -16.29 -11.02
C MET A 44 1.97 -15.99 -9.60
N PRO A 45 2.99 -16.70 -9.09
CA PRO A 45 3.62 -16.31 -7.84
C PRO A 45 4.11 -14.87 -7.91
N PHE A 46 4.08 -14.16 -6.80
CA PHE A 46 4.69 -12.84 -6.66
C PHE A 46 5.39 -12.73 -5.30
N PRO A 47 6.45 -11.92 -5.21
CA PRO A 47 7.22 -11.77 -3.98
C PRO A 47 6.43 -10.98 -2.94
N VAL A 48 6.54 -11.43 -1.70
CA VAL A 48 6.05 -10.74 -0.50
C VAL A 48 7.23 -10.56 0.45
N PHE A 49 7.49 -9.32 0.82
CA PHE A 49 8.48 -8.93 1.83
C PHE A 49 7.77 -8.74 3.15
N ARG A 50 8.23 -9.40 4.21
CA ARG A 50 7.59 -9.33 5.53
C ARG A 50 8.04 -8.10 6.33
N SER A 51 9.11 -7.43 5.88
CA SER A 51 9.57 -6.16 6.42
C SER A 51 9.87 -5.18 5.29
N ILE A 52 9.61 -3.89 5.55
CA ILE A 52 10.07 -2.76 4.73
C ILE A 52 11.59 -2.79 4.59
N GLN A 53 12.33 -3.19 5.64
CA GLN A 53 13.79 -3.24 5.63
C GLN A 53 14.35 -4.15 4.54
N ASP A 54 13.67 -5.27 4.27
CA ASP A 54 14.10 -6.25 3.27
C ASP A 54 14.11 -5.69 1.85
N ASN A 55 13.51 -4.52 1.65
CA ASN A 55 13.21 -3.94 0.36
C ASN A 55 13.53 -2.44 0.28
N LEU A 56 14.26 -1.92 1.27
CA LEU A 56 14.74 -0.54 1.24
C LEU A 56 15.69 -0.34 0.07
N MET A 57 15.61 0.85 -0.53
CA MET A 57 16.52 1.27 -1.58
C MET A 57 16.87 2.74 -1.43
N GLU A 58 17.98 3.14 -2.01
CA GLU A 58 18.41 4.53 -2.10
C GLU A 58 17.91 5.17 -3.41
N LEU A 59 17.81 6.49 -3.45
CA LEU A 59 17.33 7.22 -4.64
C LEU A 59 18.23 6.99 -5.87
N ASP A 60 19.53 6.84 -5.66
CA ASP A 60 20.51 6.57 -6.73
C ASP A 60 20.34 5.18 -7.36
N GLN A 61 19.66 4.25 -6.68
CA GLN A 61 19.28 2.94 -7.19
C GLN A 61 18.01 2.98 -8.06
N VAL A 62 17.24 4.07 -8.03
CA VAL A 62 16.11 4.28 -8.94
C VAL A 62 16.65 4.57 -10.35
N PRO A 63 16.10 3.97 -11.42
CA PRO A 63 16.54 4.27 -12.79
C PRO A 63 16.46 5.77 -13.08
N VAL A 64 17.53 6.32 -13.67
CA VAL A 64 17.71 7.77 -13.90
C VAL A 64 16.49 8.43 -14.56
N ILE A 65 15.86 7.72 -15.50
CA ILE A 65 14.66 8.21 -16.22
C ILE A 65 13.46 8.50 -15.31
N TYR A 66 13.42 7.93 -14.09
CA TYR A 66 12.34 8.11 -13.13
C TYR A 66 12.73 8.96 -11.92
N GLN A 67 14.03 9.24 -11.71
CA GLN A 67 14.51 9.94 -10.51
C GLN A 67 13.89 11.33 -10.33
N ALA A 68 13.66 12.07 -11.43
CA ALA A 68 13.06 13.40 -11.36
C ALA A 68 11.62 13.37 -10.81
N GLU A 69 10.83 12.37 -11.22
CA GLU A 69 9.45 12.19 -10.74
C GLU A 69 9.42 11.74 -9.28
N VAL A 70 10.33 10.83 -8.89
CA VAL A 70 10.48 10.43 -7.48
C VAL A 70 10.88 11.64 -6.63
N GLN A 71 11.83 12.45 -7.09
CA GLN A 71 12.26 13.65 -6.36
C GLN A 71 11.14 14.70 -6.26
N ALA A 72 10.33 14.86 -7.31
CA ALA A 72 9.17 15.76 -7.28
C ALA A 72 8.15 15.30 -6.21
N GLU A 73 7.91 14.00 -6.10
CA GLU A 73 7.05 13.41 -5.08
C GLU A 73 7.62 13.63 -3.67
N LEU A 74 8.91 13.40 -3.46
CA LEU A 74 9.58 13.67 -2.18
C LEU A 74 9.47 15.16 -1.78
N ASN A 75 9.64 16.07 -2.73
CA ASN A 75 9.50 17.51 -2.50
C ASN A 75 8.05 17.89 -2.16
N LEU A 76 7.06 17.27 -2.82
CA LEU A 76 5.65 17.45 -2.50
C LEU A 76 5.38 17.02 -1.05
N LEU A 77 5.78 15.80 -0.67
CA LEU A 77 5.59 15.31 0.70
C LEU A 77 6.25 16.22 1.74
N ALA A 78 7.48 16.67 1.48
CA ALA A 78 8.19 17.62 2.33
C ALA A 78 7.44 18.94 2.52
N SER A 79 6.80 19.46 1.47
CA SER A 79 6.00 20.70 1.54
C SER A 79 4.79 20.58 2.46
N TYR A 80 4.31 19.35 2.73
CA TYR A 80 3.25 19.04 3.68
C TYR A 80 3.76 18.53 5.03
N GLY A 81 5.06 18.70 5.32
CA GLY A 81 5.66 18.39 6.61
C GLY A 81 6.01 16.92 6.82
N PHE A 82 6.01 16.10 5.77
CA PHE A 82 6.52 14.73 5.84
C PHE A 82 8.04 14.70 5.64
N VAL A 83 8.75 14.05 6.55
CA VAL A 83 10.21 14.08 6.69
C VAL A 83 10.79 12.67 6.71
N GLU A 84 12.11 12.58 6.51
CA GLU A 84 12.88 11.33 6.57
C GLU A 84 12.29 10.19 5.72
N PRO A 85 12.03 10.42 4.41
CA PRO A 85 11.39 9.43 3.56
C PRO A 85 12.21 8.14 3.45
N LEU A 86 11.51 7.00 3.49
CA LEU A 86 12.02 5.68 3.20
C LEU A 86 11.54 5.26 1.81
N LEU A 87 12.48 4.87 0.93
CA LEU A 87 12.17 4.34 -0.39
C LEU A 87 12.22 2.81 -0.37
N THR A 88 11.26 2.17 -1.02
CA THR A 88 11.17 0.71 -1.15
C THR A 88 10.99 0.30 -2.60
N GLY A 89 11.61 -0.81 -3.02
CA GLY A 89 11.50 -1.29 -4.39
C GLY A 89 10.15 -1.96 -4.67
N VAL A 90 9.35 -1.47 -5.62
CA VAL A 90 8.18 -2.25 -6.07
C VAL A 90 8.65 -3.24 -7.11
N VAL A 91 8.77 -4.51 -6.73
CA VAL A 91 9.27 -5.56 -7.63
C VAL A 91 8.16 -6.48 -8.13
N SER A 92 8.28 -6.91 -9.38
CA SER A 92 7.39 -7.87 -10.01
C SER A 92 8.20 -8.99 -10.67
N GLY A 93 7.69 -10.21 -10.59
CA GLY A 93 8.32 -11.39 -11.20
C GLY A 93 7.84 -12.65 -10.49
N SER A 94 7.83 -13.78 -11.22
CA SER A 94 7.32 -15.03 -10.68
C SER A 94 8.40 -15.91 -10.04
N ARG A 95 9.67 -15.50 -10.19
CA ARG A 95 10.90 -16.16 -9.74
C ARG A 95 11.99 -15.12 -9.46
N LEU A 96 12.99 -15.50 -8.65
CA LEU A 96 14.10 -14.61 -8.25
C LEU A 96 14.84 -14.01 -9.46
N ASN A 97 15.16 -14.83 -10.46
CA ASN A 97 15.86 -14.41 -11.68
C ASN A 97 14.97 -13.62 -12.67
N GLU A 98 13.67 -13.52 -12.39
CA GLU A 98 12.70 -12.77 -13.19
C GLU A 98 12.27 -11.46 -12.52
N LEU A 99 12.76 -11.18 -11.30
CA LEU A 99 12.39 -9.97 -10.57
C LEU A 99 12.87 -8.72 -11.31
N LYS A 100 11.94 -7.80 -11.52
CA LYS A 100 12.18 -6.50 -12.11
C LYS A 100 11.62 -5.43 -11.19
N LEU A 101 12.36 -4.34 -11.05
CA LEU A 101 11.86 -3.12 -10.44
C LEU A 101 10.79 -2.52 -11.36
N THR A 102 9.56 -2.46 -10.88
CA THR A 102 8.38 -1.91 -11.57
C THR A 102 7.87 -0.64 -10.92
N GLY A 103 8.56 -0.11 -9.92
CA GLY A 103 8.17 1.12 -9.23
C GLY A 103 8.95 1.35 -7.95
N VAL A 104 8.57 2.39 -7.22
CA VAL A 104 9.08 2.69 -5.87
C VAL A 104 7.91 3.00 -4.93
N GLY A 105 7.95 2.45 -3.71
CA GLY A 105 7.10 2.84 -2.61
C GLY A 105 7.81 3.88 -1.75
N ILE A 106 7.09 4.89 -1.31
CA ILE A 106 7.59 5.97 -0.44
C ILE A 106 6.78 5.92 0.84
N ILE A 107 7.46 5.83 1.97
CA ILE A 107 6.85 5.95 3.30
C ILE A 107 7.58 7.06 4.06
N SER A 108 6.85 7.99 4.65
CA SER A 108 7.47 9.13 5.35
C SER A 108 6.63 9.53 6.55
N ARG A 109 7.28 9.82 7.67
CA ARG A 109 6.61 10.29 8.89
C ARG A 109 6.37 11.79 8.81
N HIS A 110 5.29 12.27 9.40
CA HIS A 110 5.07 13.70 9.56
C HIS A 110 6.01 14.24 10.66
N GLN A 111 6.45 15.50 10.54
CA GLN A 111 7.39 16.14 11.46
C GLN A 111 6.91 16.18 12.93
N LYS A 112 5.58 16.15 13.15
CA LYS A 112 4.98 16.06 14.49
C LYS A 112 4.98 14.64 15.06
N GLY A 113 5.33 13.65 14.24
CA GLY A 113 5.28 12.22 14.57
C GLY A 113 3.87 11.65 14.70
N ASP A 114 2.83 12.46 14.52
CA ASP A 114 1.43 12.07 14.72
C ASP A 114 0.85 11.23 13.56
N SER A 115 1.51 11.21 12.41
CA SER A 115 1.05 10.50 11.23
C SER A 115 2.20 10.10 10.31
N ALA A 116 1.92 9.21 9.35
CA ALA A 116 2.79 8.83 8.26
C ALA A 116 2.03 8.81 6.94
N VAL A 117 2.73 9.04 5.83
CA VAL A 117 2.20 8.91 4.47
C VAL A 117 2.84 7.72 3.77
N SER A 118 2.04 7.01 2.98
CA SER A 118 2.49 5.96 2.07
C SER A 118 1.94 6.20 0.66
N VAL A 119 2.80 6.08 -0.35
CA VAL A 119 2.45 6.20 -1.76
C VAL A 119 3.34 5.30 -2.61
N ILE A 120 2.83 4.81 -3.74
CA ILE A 120 3.60 4.03 -4.71
C ILE A 120 3.63 4.77 -6.04
N LEU A 121 4.78 4.80 -6.67
CA LEU A 121 4.99 5.26 -8.04
C LEU A 121 5.32 4.04 -8.91
N ASP A 122 4.41 3.63 -9.79
CA ASP A 122 4.63 2.54 -10.75
C ASP A 122 5.33 3.09 -12.01
N PHE A 123 6.23 2.30 -12.57
CA PHE A 123 7.01 2.61 -13.76
C PHE A 123 6.46 1.83 -14.98
N TYR A 124 6.08 2.55 -16.03
CA TYR A 124 5.57 1.98 -17.29
C TYR A 124 6.19 2.69 -18.50
N ASP A 125 7.08 2.05 -19.24
CA ASP A 125 7.63 2.56 -20.51
C ASP A 125 8.03 4.05 -20.47
N ALA A 126 8.86 4.44 -19.48
CA ALA A 126 9.29 5.82 -19.22
C ALA A 126 8.20 6.80 -18.72
N GLN A 127 7.03 6.28 -18.32
CA GLN A 127 5.99 7.03 -17.61
C GLN A 127 5.92 6.58 -16.15
N VAL A 128 5.57 7.52 -15.28
CA VAL A 128 5.31 7.24 -13.86
C VAL A 128 3.82 7.38 -13.61
N THR A 129 3.23 6.35 -13.01
CA THR A 129 1.85 6.39 -12.53
C THR A 129 1.85 6.35 -11.01
N ARG A 130 1.35 7.40 -10.40
CA ARG A 130 1.19 7.48 -8.95
C ARG A 130 -0.07 6.73 -8.50
N ARG A 131 0.10 5.78 -7.58
CA ARG A 131 -1.00 5.15 -6.84
C ARG A 131 -1.57 6.12 -5.80
N PRO A 132 -2.78 5.83 -5.27
CA PRO A 132 -3.34 6.64 -4.20
C PRO A 132 -2.42 6.81 -2.99
N TYR A 133 -2.52 7.98 -2.35
CA TYR A 133 -1.94 8.24 -1.05
C TYR A 133 -2.72 7.55 0.06
N PHE A 134 -2.00 7.17 1.09
CA PHE A 134 -2.54 6.72 2.36
C PHE A 134 -1.86 7.53 3.47
N ILE A 135 -2.65 8.26 4.25
CA ILE A 135 -2.18 8.93 5.46
C ILE A 135 -2.68 8.14 6.66
N ILE A 136 -1.76 7.80 7.56
CA ILE A 136 -1.93 6.81 8.61
C ILE A 136 -1.58 7.46 9.95
N THR A 137 -2.45 7.26 10.95
CA THR A 137 -2.19 7.62 12.35
C THR A 137 -2.40 6.40 13.24
N PHE A 138 -1.40 6.06 14.05
CA PHE A 138 -1.46 4.92 14.97
C PHE A 138 -2.02 5.37 16.34
N LEU A 139 -2.87 4.55 16.96
CA LEU A 139 -3.53 4.88 18.22
C LEU A 139 -2.85 4.19 19.42
N ASN A 140 -2.75 4.87 20.57
CA ASN A 140 -2.10 4.32 21.78
C ASN A 140 -2.89 3.16 22.43
N ASP A 141 -4.21 3.18 22.31
CA ASP A 141 -5.14 2.35 23.09
C ASP A 141 -5.67 1.13 22.33
N LEU A 142 -5.35 1.00 21.04
CA LEU A 142 -5.82 -0.06 20.16
C LEU A 142 -4.68 -0.58 19.29
N THR A 143 -4.74 -1.85 18.90
CA THR A 143 -3.94 -2.40 17.77
C THR A 143 -4.46 -1.94 16.41
N GLY A 144 -5.03 -0.73 16.39
CA GLY A 144 -5.72 -0.13 15.28
C GLY A 144 -5.08 1.19 14.91
N ASP A 145 -5.34 1.59 13.68
CA ASP A 145 -4.91 2.86 13.14
C ASP A 145 -6.09 3.52 12.44
N ILE A 146 -5.87 4.75 12.03
CA ILE A 146 -6.81 5.51 11.23
C ILE A 146 -6.12 5.86 9.94
N THR A 147 -6.79 5.56 8.86
CA THR A 147 -6.23 5.75 7.53
C THR A 147 -7.17 6.59 6.70
N SER A 148 -6.62 7.60 6.03
CA SER A 148 -7.33 8.36 5.01
C SER A 148 -6.63 8.14 3.68
N SER A 149 -7.38 7.75 2.66
CA SER A 149 -6.85 7.53 1.33
C SER A 149 -7.61 8.34 0.30
N ASN A 150 -6.90 8.92 -0.67
CA ASN A 150 -7.55 9.42 -1.89
C ASN A 150 -7.82 8.29 -2.91
N GLY A 151 -7.59 7.05 -2.50
CA GLY A 151 -7.93 5.85 -3.23
C GLY A 151 -9.37 5.44 -2.98
N ARG A 152 -9.77 4.34 -3.61
CA ARG A 152 -11.04 3.65 -3.32
C ARG A 152 -10.77 2.46 -2.42
N PHE A 153 -11.84 1.77 -2.01
CA PHE A 153 -11.76 0.53 -1.23
C PHE A 153 -10.81 -0.47 -1.89
N MET A 154 -9.55 -0.43 -1.48
CA MET A 154 -8.49 -1.29 -1.95
C MET A 154 -8.49 -2.47 -0.99
N CYS A 155 -8.94 -3.61 -1.47
CA CYS A 155 -8.94 -4.86 -0.68
C CYS A 155 -7.54 -5.47 -0.56
N TYR A 156 -6.55 -4.73 -1.04
CA TYR A 156 -5.15 -5.04 -0.94
C TYR A 156 -4.56 -4.23 0.18
N SER A 157 -3.87 -4.95 1.05
CA SER A 157 -2.67 -4.50 1.75
C SER A 157 -2.81 -3.42 2.82
N ASP A 158 -4.01 -2.93 3.14
CA ASP A 158 -4.15 -1.96 4.22
C ASP A 158 -4.97 -2.52 5.39
N PRO A 159 -4.31 -3.07 6.43
CA PRO A 159 -4.95 -3.63 7.61
C PRO A 159 -5.35 -2.54 8.60
N GLY A 160 -5.65 -1.36 8.06
CA GLY A 160 -5.99 -0.22 8.86
C GLY A 160 -7.29 -0.45 9.62
N GLY A 161 -7.34 0.05 10.86
CA GLY A 161 -8.48 -0.18 11.75
C GLY A 161 -9.73 0.51 11.23
N ASP A 162 -9.63 1.82 10.99
CA ASP A 162 -10.68 2.65 10.40
C ASP A 162 -10.13 3.38 9.17
N ILE A 163 -10.55 2.92 7.98
CA ILE A 163 -10.13 3.49 6.71
C ILE A 163 -11.28 4.28 6.08
N ALA A 164 -10.99 5.53 5.72
CA ALA A 164 -11.87 6.35 4.91
C ALA A 164 -11.28 6.70 3.56
N TYR A 165 -12.15 6.66 2.57
CA TYR A 165 -11.81 6.79 1.16
C TYR A 165 -12.40 8.07 0.60
N TYR A 166 -11.55 8.87 -0.03
CA TYR A 166 -11.87 10.17 -0.62
C TYR A 166 -11.41 10.19 -2.08
N PRO A 167 -12.04 9.44 -2.99
CA PRO A 167 -11.46 9.10 -4.31
C PRO A 167 -11.27 10.26 -5.30
N LYS A 168 -11.78 11.45 -4.92
CA LYS A 168 -11.82 12.64 -5.76
C LYS A 168 -10.99 13.79 -5.17
N VAL A 169 -10.42 13.60 -3.98
CA VAL A 169 -9.66 14.66 -3.31
C VAL A 169 -8.19 14.57 -3.71
N CYS A 170 -7.54 15.71 -3.80
CA CYS A 170 -6.10 15.79 -4.00
C CYS A 170 -5.35 15.50 -2.70
N PHE A 171 -4.02 15.43 -2.75
CA PHE A 171 -3.21 15.09 -1.57
C PHE A 171 -3.35 16.12 -0.46
N GLU A 172 -3.39 17.39 -0.85
CA GLU A 172 -3.48 18.56 0.00
C GLU A 172 -4.76 18.51 0.85
N GLU A 173 -5.90 18.31 0.19
CA GLU A 173 -7.20 18.15 0.83
C GLU A 173 -7.25 16.86 1.68
N LEU A 174 -6.59 15.78 1.26
CA LEU A 174 -6.49 14.55 2.04
C LEU A 174 -5.77 14.77 3.38
N VAL A 175 -4.68 15.54 3.39
CA VAL A 175 -3.95 15.91 4.61
C VAL A 175 -4.85 16.70 5.56
N GLU A 176 -5.60 17.67 5.04
CA GLU A 176 -6.54 18.45 5.84
C GLU A 176 -7.66 17.60 6.45
N ILE A 177 -8.28 16.74 5.64
CA ILE A 177 -9.32 15.81 6.07
C ILE A 177 -8.78 14.87 7.15
N HIS A 178 -7.59 14.30 6.96
CA HIS A 178 -6.97 13.40 7.93
C HIS A 178 -6.74 14.09 9.26
N ASN A 179 -6.18 15.31 9.23
CA ASN A 179 -5.96 16.12 10.44
C ASN A 179 -7.28 16.46 11.16
N GLN A 180 -8.34 16.78 10.42
CA GLN A 180 -9.67 17.01 11.00
C GLN A 180 -10.23 15.76 11.68
N ARG A 181 -10.06 14.58 11.05
CA ARG A 181 -10.48 13.30 11.64
C ARG A 181 -9.76 13.05 12.96
N ILE A 182 -8.42 13.15 12.98
CA ILE A 182 -7.61 12.95 14.20
C ILE A 182 -8.10 13.86 15.34
N ARG A 183 -8.27 15.17 15.07
CA ARG A 183 -8.76 16.13 16.05
C ARG A 183 -10.15 15.79 16.57
N GLY A 184 -11.05 15.32 15.68
CA GLY A 184 -12.42 14.97 16.03
C GLY A 184 -12.58 13.71 16.88
N LEU A 185 -11.59 12.80 16.86
CA LEU A 185 -11.65 11.53 17.61
C LEU A 185 -11.41 11.70 19.12
N ASN A 186 -10.73 12.78 19.52
CA ASN A 186 -10.35 13.04 20.91
C ASN A 186 -9.65 11.82 21.57
N ARG A 187 -8.71 11.20 20.84
CA ARG A 187 -7.92 10.04 21.29
C ARG A 187 -6.43 10.33 21.24
N ASN A 188 -5.67 9.57 22.05
CA ASN A 188 -4.22 9.68 22.08
C ASN A 188 -3.60 8.92 20.91
N CYS A 189 -2.80 9.62 20.11
CA CYS A 189 -2.03 9.04 19.01
C CYS A 189 -0.65 8.59 19.50
N LEU A 190 -0.13 7.51 18.92
CA LEU A 190 1.26 7.13 19.04
C LEU A 190 2.11 8.15 18.27
N ILE A 191 3.17 8.64 18.90
CA ILE A 191 4.14 9.53 18.27
C ILE A 191 5.26 8.67 17.68
N ILE A 192 5.51 8.85 16.38
CA ILE A 192 6.59 8.24 15.61
C ILE A 192 7.80 9.17 15.70
N ASN A 193 8.79 8.78 16.49
CA ASN A 193 9.96 9.59 16.78
C ASN A 193 11.02 9.51 15.67
N ASP A 194 11.13 8.34 15.03
CA ASP A 194 12.16 8.06 14.03
C ASP A 194 11.71 7.02 12.99
N ASN A 195 12.58 6.78 12.00
CA ASN A 195 12.33 5.80 10.95
C ASN A 195 12.30 4.36 11.43
N TRP A 196 12.95 4.03 12.55
CA TRP A 196 12.91 2.66 13.09
C TRP A 196 11.52 2.36 13.68
N GLU A 197 10.93 3.31 14.40
CA GLU A 197 9.55 3.21 14.87
C GLU A 197 8.56 3.17 13.70
N LEU A 198 8.77 4.01 12.66
CA LEU A 198 7.94 4.00 11.46
C LEU A 198 7.95 2.62 10.77
N ILE A 199 9.14 2.04 10.59
CA ILE A 199 9.31 0.70 10.02
C ILE A 199 8.58 -0.32 10.86
N LYS A 200 8.82 -0.34 12.18
CA LYS A 200 8.21 -1.32 13.09
C LYS A 200 6.69 -1.29 13.01
N LEU A 201 6.08 -0.10 13.12
CA LEU A 201 4.62 0.07 13.07
C LEU A 201 4.05 -0.32 11.70
N SER A 202 4.77 0.02 10.63
CA SER A 202 4.35 -0.31 9.26
C SER A 202 4.50 -1.80 8.95
N ASP A 203 5.51 -2.48 9.49
CA ASP A 203 5.71 -3.92 9.38
C ASP A 203 4.65 -4.69 10.16
N GLU A 204 4.36 -4.29 11.40
CA GLU A 204 3.28 -4.88 12.21
C GLU A 204 1.93 -4.76 11.49
N ARG A 205 1.66 -3.58 10.91
CA ARG A 205 0.52 -3.35 10.01
C ARG A 205 0.59 -4.36 8.87
N PHE A 206 1.59 -4.30 8.00
CA PHE A 206 1.68 -5.13 6.79
C PHE A 206 1.56 -6.64 7.07
N VAL A 207 2.27 -7.17 8.08
CA VAL A 207 2.24 -8.58 8.48
C VAL A 207 0.82 -9.01 8.84
N LYS A 208 0.08 -8.19 9.59
CA LYS A 208 -1.33 -8.46 9.93
C LYS A 208 -2.20 -8.60 8.68
N SER A 209 -2.01 -7.74 7.66
CA SER A 209 -2.73 -7.87 6.39
C SER A 209 -2.38 -9.16 5.66
N VAL A 210 -1.09 -9.47 5.53
CA VAL A 210 -0.64 -10.68 4.84
C VAL A 210 -1.16 -11.93 5.53
N ASP A 211 -1.08 -12.00 6.87
CA ASP A 211 -1.54 -13.14 7.65
C ASP A 211 -3.06 -13.30 7.57
N GLU A 212 -3.83 -12.21 7.53
CA GLU A 212 -5.27 -12.27 7.28
C GLU A 212 -5.55 -12.90 5.90
N LEU A 213 -4.88 -12.43 4.85
CA LEU A 213 -5.07 -12.96 3.50
C LEU A 213 -4.65 -14.44 3.39
N ILE A 214 -3.61 -14.86 4.11
CA ILE A 214 -3.19 -16.27 4.20
C ILE A 214 -4.24 -17.10 4.93
N SER A 215 -4.72 -16.64 6.09
CA SER A 215 -5.72 -17.38 6.88
C SER A 215 -7.03 -17.59 6.13
N ARG A 216 -7.41 -16.63 5.27
CA ARG A 216 -8.57 -16.70 4.38
C ARG A 216 -8.32 -17.55 3.12
N GLY A 217 -7.10 -18.03 2.92
CA GLY A 217 -6.68 -18.78 1.74
C GLY A 217 -6.64 -17.94 0.46
N ILE A 218 -6.68 -16.60 0.57
CA ILE A 218 -6.54 -15.68 -0.55
C ILE A 218 -5.09 -15.65 -1.02
N LEU A 219 -4.13 -15.65 -0.10
CA LEU A 219 -2.71 -15.84 -0.40
C LEU A 219 -2.31 -17.27 -0.06
N LYS A 220 -1.74 -17.97 -1.03
CA LYS A 220 -1.23 -19.32 -0.85
C LYS A 220 0.28 -19.35 -1.04
N PHE A 221 0.99 -19.82 -0.01
CA PHE A 221 2.44 -19.98 -0.08
C PHE A 221 2.81 -20.97 -1.18
N MET A 222 3.81 -20.60 -1.98
CA MET A 222 4.33 -21.44 -3.05
C MET A 222 5.73 -21.95 -2.72
N TYR A 223 6.65 -21.04 -2.42
CA TYR A 223 8.03 -21.35 -2.06
C TYR A 223 8.69 -20.15 -1.38
N SER A 224 9.81 -20.41 -0.71
CA SER A 224 10.71 -19.39 -0.17
C SER A 224 12.12 -19.61 -0.72
N GLN A 225 12.83 -18.53 -0.95
CA GLN A 225 14.25 -18.51 -1.28
C GLN A 225 14.94 -17.42 -0.46
#